data_AF-A0A961QVD4-F1
#
_entry.id   AF-A0A961QVD4-F1
#
_cell.length_a   1.000
_cell.length_b   1.000
_cell.length_c   1.000
_cell.angle_alpha   90.00
_cell.angle_beta   90.00
_cell.angle_gamma   90.00
#
_symmetry.space_group_name_H-M   'P 1'
#
loop_
_entity.id
_entity.type
_entity.pdbx_description
1 polymer ?
#
loop_
_entity_poly.entity_id
_entity_poly.type
_entity_poly.pdbx_seq_one_letter_code
_entity_poly.pdbx_strand_id
1 'polypeptide(L)'
;MTVESLSLIRVLSLGVTGLSCLGYAVMALATGVPDPVGWYWPGALGVGAALVITVASLIGGRRAARMATDELYRAVTQRAERQAYWLSLAMFAVVATVCARGLVPWDAGFAAFGCLMGAAFLLLFVWHDLRMR
;
A
#
# COMPACT_ATOMS: atom_id res chain seq x y z
N MET A 1 9.33 16.53 -17.36
CA MET A 1 8.51 16.28 -16.16
C MET A 1 9.22 16.86 -14.94
N THR A 2 8.54 17.57 -14.04
CA THR A 2 9.17 18.17 -12.86
C THR A 2 9.29 17.16 -11.70
N VAL A 3 10.10 17.48 -10.69
CA VAL A 3 10.25 16.66 -9.46
C VAL A 3 8.92 16.55 -8.71
N GLU A 4 8.21 17.67 -8.62
CA GLU A 4 6.91 17.75 -7.95
C GLU A 4 5.86 16.87 -8.63
N SER A 5 5.79 16.91 -9.97
CA SER A 5 4.89 16.02 -10.72
C SER A 5 5.25 14.54 -10.51
N LEU A 6 6.54 14.20 -10.47
CA LEU A 6 6.98 12.82 -10.20
C LEU A 6 6.52 12.36 -8.81
N SER A 7 6.73 13.21 -7.80
CA SER A 7 6.34 12.90 -6.43
C SER A 7 4.82 12.80 -6.29
N LEU A 8 4.05 13.68 -6.96
CA LEU A 8 2.59 13.61 -6.97
C LEU A 8 2.08 12.33 -7.64
N ILE A 9 2.63 11.95 -8.81
CA ILE A 9 2.28 10.70 -9.49
C ILE A 9 2.51 9.52 -8.55
N ARG A 10 3.68 9.46 -7.89
CA ARG A 10 3.99 8.40 -6.91
C ARG A 10 2.97 8.37 -5.78
N VAL A 11 2.66 9.50 -5.17
CA VAL A 11 1.68 9.56 -4.07
C VAL A 11 0.30 9.10 -4.51
N LEU A 12 -0.18 9.55 -5.67
CA LEU A 12 -1.49 9.15 -6.18
C LEU A 12 -1.51 7.66 -6.53
N SER A 13 -0.50 7.16 -7.25
CA SER A 13 -0.41 5.76 -7.63
C SER A 13 -0.36 4.85 -6.40
N LEU A 14 0.52 5.14 -5.44
CA LEU A 14 0.63 4.35 -4.20
C LEU A 14 -0.62 4.48 -3.32
N GLY A 15 -1.25 5.66 -3.29
CA GLY A 15 -2.48 5.90 -2.54
C GLY A 15 -3.65 5.09 -3.07
N VAL A 16 -3.84 5.08 -4.40
CA VAL A 16 -4.87 4.26 -5.04
C VAL A 16 -4.62 2.76 -4.80
N THR A 17 -3.37 2.29 -4.91
CA THR A 17 -3.03 0.90 -4.57
C THR A 17 -3.25 0.59 -3.09
N GLY A 18 -2.91 1.50 -2.18
CA GLY A 18 -3.13 1.31 -0.75
C GLY A 18 -4.62 1.22 -0.39
N LEU A 19 -5.43 2.12 -0.97
CA LEU A 19 -6.89 2.12 -0.79
C LEU A 19 -7.53 0.88 -1.40
N SER A 20 -7.04 0.39 -2.53
CA SER A 20 -7.57 -0.84 -3.14
C SER A 20 -7.25 -2.08 -2.30
N CYS A 21 -6.05 -2.18 -1.74
CA CYS A 21 -5.69 -3.21 -0.77
C CYS A 21 -6.60 -3.14 0.47
N LEU A 22 -6.84 -1.94 1.01
CA LEU A 22 -7.72 -1.76 2.16
C LEU A 22 -9.15 -2.18 1.85
N GLY A 23 -9.70 -1.72 0.71
CA GLY A 23 -11.05 -2.09 0.28
C GLY A 23 -11.21 -3.59 0.07
N TYR A 24 -10.22 -4.23 -0.55
CA TYR A 24 -10.20 -5.69 -0.74
C TYR A 24 -10.24 -6.42 0.60
N ALA A 25 -9.41 -6.02 1.55
CA ALA A 25 -9.38 -6.63 2.87
C ALA A 25 -10.69 -6.47 3.64
N VAL A 26 -11.27 -5.27 3.62
CA VAL A 26 -12.56 -5.00 4.27
C VAL A 26 -13.65 -5.89 3.68
N MET A 27 -13.69 -6.02 2.36
CA MET A 27 -14.65 -6.90 1.68
C MET A 27 -14.44 -8.37 2.04
N ALA A 28 -13.19 -8.85 2.03
CA ALA A 28 -12.89 -10.25 2.37
C ALA A 28 -13.31 -10.58 3.81
N LEU A 29 -13.08 -9.67 4.75
CA LEU A 29 -13.53 -9.83 6.15
C LEU A 29 -15.06 -9.74 6.29
N ALA A 30 -15.72 -8.88 5.51
CA ALA A 30 -17.16 -8.68 5.60
C ALA A 30 -17.97 -9.81 4.96
N THR A 31 -17.50 -10.37 3.83
CA THR A 31 -18.18 -11.45 3.12
C THR A 31 -17.74 -12.83 3.58
N GLY A 32 -16.59 -12.94 4.24
CA GLY A 32 -15.96 -14.23 4.56
C GLY A 32 -15.48 -14.98 3.33
N VAL A 33 -15.33 -14.30 2.19
CA VAL A 33 -14.85 -14.89 0.93
C VAL A 33 -13.43 -14.39 0.65
N PRO A 34 -12.45 -15.26 0.35
CA PRO A 34 -11.07 -14.82 0.13
C PRO A 34 -10.88 -13.96 -1.13
N ASP A 35 -11.74 -14.08 -2.14
CA ASP A 35 -11.62 -13.42 -3.44
C ASP A 35 -12.82 -12.55 -3.84
N PRO A 36 -13.21 -11.56 -3.03
CA PRO A 36 -14.50 -10.85 -3.17
C PRO A 36 -14.67 -10.06 -4.50
N VAL A 37 -13.57 -9.68 -5.15
CA VAL A 37 -13.56 -9.03 -6.49
C VAL A 37 -12.52 -9.65 -7.43
N GLY A 38 -12.05 -10.87 -7.12
CA GLY A 38 -10.99 -11.57 -7.84
C GLY A 38 -9.60 -11.36 -7.24
N TRP A 39 -8.85 -12.46 -7.10
CA TRP A 39 -7.53 -12.53 -6.43
C TRP A 39 -6.46 -11.59 -7.02
N TYR A 40 -6.57 -11.25 -8.30
CA TYR A 40 -5.56 -10.45 -9.01
C TYR A 40 -5.68 -8.94 -8.76
N TRP A 41 -6.79 -8.46 -8.20
CA TRP A 41 -7.12 -7.02 -8.18
C TRP A 41 -6.07 -6.15 -7.46
N PRO A 42 -5.68 -6.42 -6.20
CA PRO A 42 -4.65 -5.62 -5.52
C PRO A 42 -3.30 -5.70 -6.24
N GLY A 43 -2.93 -6.88 -6.72
CA GLY A 43 -1.68 -7.13 -7.43
C GLY A 43 -1.61 -6.35 -8.76
N ALA A 44 -2.68 -6.37 -9.55
CA ALA A 44 -2.76 -5.66 -10.83
C ALA A 44 -2.61 -4.14 -10.64
N LEU A 45 -3.23 -3.58 -9.60
CA LEU A 45 -3.08 -2.17 -9.26
C LEU A 45 -1.66 -1.83 -8.76
N GLY A 46 -1.03 -2.72 -7.99
CA GLY A 46 0.36 -2.56 -7.57
C GLY A 46 1.35 -2.57 -8.75
N VAL A 47 1.19 -3.51 -9.68
CA VAL A 47 1.98 -3.58 -10.92
C VAL A 47 1.74 -2.35 -11.79
N GLY A 48 0.48 -1.93 -11.93
CA GLY A 48 0.12 -0.70 -12.66
C GLY A 48 0.77 0.54 -12.06
N ALA A 49 0.72 0.70 -10.74
CA ALA A 49 1.38 1.80 -10.04
C ALA A 49 2.91 1.79 -10.26
N ALA A 50 3.55 0.62 -10.15
CA ALA A 50 4.98 0.48 -10.40
C ALA A 50 5.35 0.87 -11.85
N LEU A 51 4.55 0.45 -12.83
CA LEU A 51 4.74 0.79 -14.23
C LEU A 51 4.58 2.30 -14.47
N VAL A 52 3.54 2.92 -13.93
CA VAL A 52 3.30 4.36 -14.04
C VAL A 52 4.46 5.17 -13.43
N ILE A 53 4.90 4.82 -12.22
CA ILE A 53 6.03 5.50 -11.54
C ILE A 53 7.33 5.32 -12.34
N THR A 54 7.55 4.14 -12.91
CA THR A 54 8.74 3.84 -13.71
C THR A 54 8.76 4.67 -14.99
N VAL A 55 7.66 4.65 -15.75
CA VAL A 55 7.51 5.44 -16.99
C VAL A 55 7.66 6.93 -16.69
N ALA A 56 7.02 7.43 -15.64
CA ALA A 56 7.17 8.81 -15.21
C ALA A 56 8.64 9.13 -14.91
N SER A 57 9.35 8.27 -14.18
CA SER A 57 10.77 8.45 -13.87
C SER A 57 11.66 8.46 -15.11
N LEU A 58 11.36 7.64 -16.11
CA LEU A 58 12.06 7.64 -17.40
C LEU A 58 11.83 8.95 -18.15
N ILE A 59 10.59 9.45 -18.22
CA ILE A 59 10.22 10.72 -18.88
C ILE A 59 10.83 11.92 -18.15
N GLY A 60 10.92 11.89 -16.82
CA GLY A 60 11.56 12.94 -16.01
C GLY A 60 13.08 12.99 -16.15
N GLY A 61 13.70 11.89 -16.61
CA GLY A 61 15.14 11.77 -16.74
C GLY A 61 15.86 11.56 -15.40
N ARG A 62 17.13 11.17 -15.48
CA ARG A 62 17.93 10.75 -14.30
C ARG A 62 18.02 11.81 -13.20
N ARG A 63 18.10 13.10 -13.56
CA ARG A 63 18.22 14.18 -12.59
C ARG A 63 16.94 14.36 -11.78
N ALA A 64 15.78 14.44 -12.44
CA ALA A 64 14.49 14.57 -11.75
C ALA A 64 14.18 13.34 -10.91
N ALA A 65 14.46 12.13 -11.44
CA ALA A 65 14.27 10.89 -10.70
C ALA A 65 15.11 10.83 -9.41
N ARG A 66 16.39 11.25 -9.46
CA ARG A 66 17.26 11.31 -8.27
C ARG A 66 16.79 12.35 -7.25
N MET A 67 16.35 13.52 -7.70
CA MET A 67 15.83 14.55 -6.79
C MET A 67 14.50 14.12 -6.18
N ALA A 68 13.67 13.35 -6.89
CA ALA A 68 12.42 12.83 -6.34
C ALA A 68 12.61 11.62 -5.40
N THR A 69 13.81 11.03 -5.35
CA THR A 69 14.19 9.92 -4.45
C THR A 69 15.32 10.31 -3.49
N ASP A 70 15.32 11.59 -3.10
CA ASP A 70 16.29 12.21 -2.22
C ASP A 70 16.12 11.81 -0.74
N GLU A 71 16.72 12.60 0.16
CA GLU A 71 16.69 12.36 1.60
C GLU A 71 15.28 12.39 2.19
N LEU A 72 14.41 13.27 1.68
CA LEU A 72 13.02 13.35 2.13
C LEU A 72 12.29 12.05 1.82
N TYR A 73 12.42 11.55 0.58
CA TYR A 73 11.83 10.27 0.19
C TYR A 73 12.30 9.12 1.10
N ARG A 74 13.60 9.06 1.41
CA ARG A 74 14.16 8.02 2.29
C ARG A 74 13.65 8.13 3.71
N ALA A 75 13.58 9.34 4.27
CA ALA A 75 13.07 9.59 5.61
C ALA A 75 11.58 9.21 5.73
N VAL A 76 10.78 9.57 4.74
CA VAL A 76 9.36 9.19 4.65
C VAL A 76 9.22 7.67 4.58
N THR A 77 9.98 7.01 3.69
CA THR A 77 9.94 5.55 3.52
C THR A 77 10.29 4.84 4.81
N GLN A 78 11.41 5.19 5.45
CA GLN A 78 11.86 4.55 6.69
C GLN A 78 10.84 4.75 7.84
N ARG A 79 10.22 5.93 7.93
CA ARG A 79 9.18 6.20 8.93
C ARG A 79 7.92 5.37 8.67
N ALA A 80 7.50 5.27 7.40
CA ALA A 80 6.37 4.44 6.99
C ALA A 80 6.64 2.96 7.28
N GLU A 81 7.82 2.43 6.94
CA GLU A 81 8.21 1.04 7.22
C GLU A 81 8.17 0.71 8.71
N ARG A 82 8.77 1.56 9.56
CA ARG A 82 8.81 1.33 11.00
C ARG A 82 7.40 1.27 11.61
N GLN A 83 6.49 2.14 11.16
CA GLN A 83 5.11 2.15 11.64
C GLN A 83 4.30 1.00 11.06
N ALA A 84 4.46 0.72 9.77
CA ALA A 84 3.79 -0.38 9.08
C ALA A 84 4.16 -1.74 9.69
N TYR A 85 5.40 -1.92 10.15
CA TYR A 85 5.81 -3.13 10.87
C TYR A 85 4.95 -3.36 12.12
N TRP A 86 4.89 -2.38 13.02
CA TRP A 86 4.13 -2.50 14.27
C TRP A 86 2.63 -2.60 14.02
N LEU A 87 2.12 -1.84 13.06
CA LEU A 87 0.72 -1.89 12.66
C LEU A 87 0.36 -3.28 12.10
N SER A 88 1.19 -3.83 11.21
CA SER A 88 1.00 -5.17 10.65
C SER A 88 1.02 -6.25 11.73
N LEU A 89 1.92 -6.13 12.72
CA LEU A 89 1.97 -7.07 13.84
C LEU A 89 0.70 -7.01 14.70
N ALA A 90 0.18 -5.82 14.96
CA ALA A 90 -1.09 -5.65 15.67
C ALA A 90 -2.27 -6.22 14.86
N MET A 91 -2.32 -5.94 13.55
CA MET A 91 -3.34 -6.47 12.64
C MET A 91 -3.31 -7.98 12.55
N PHE A 92 -2.12 -8.60 12.55
CA PHE A 92 -1.97 -10.04 12.59
C PHE A 92 -2.66 -10.63 13.82
N ALA A 93 -2.36 -10.08 15.01
CA ALA A 93 -2.97 -10.55 16.26
C ALA A 93 -4.50 -10.40 16.24
N VAL A 94 -5.00 -9.27 15.72
CA VAL A 94 -6.45 -9.03 15.60
C VAL A 94 -7.11 -10.03 14.65
N VAL A 95 -6.60 -10.16 13.42
CA VAL A 95 -7.16 -11.07 12.41
C VAL A 95 -7.10 -12.51 12.89
N ALA A 96 -5.97 -12.95 13.45
CA ALA A 96 -5.82 -14.29 14.00
C ALA A 96 -6.84 -14.57 15.12
N THR A 97 -7.09 -13.59 15.99
CA THR A 97 -8.09 -13.72 17.07
C THR A 97 -9.52 -13.82 16.52
N VAL A 98 -9.84 -13.03 15.49
CA VAL A 98 -11.15 -13.05 14.82
C VAL A 98 -11.38 -14.41 14.15
N CYS A 99 -10.39 -14.93 13.43
CA CYS A 99 -10.46 -16.25 12.80
C CYS A 99 -10.53 -17.39 13.83
N ALA A 100 -9.75 -17.32 14.91
CA ALA A 100 -9.76 -18.33 15.97
C ALA A 100 -11.12 -18.43 16.69
N ARG A 101 -11.89 -17.34 16.74
CA ARG A 101 -13.25 -17.32 17.27
C ARG A 101 -14.32 -17.78 16.28
N GLY A 102 -13.93 -18.15 15.05
CA GLY A 102 -14.85 -18.57 13.99
C GLY A 102 -15.70 -17.44 13.41
N LEU A 103 -15.32 -16.17 13.64
CA LEU A 103 -16.06 -15.02 13.11
C LEU A 103 -15.81 -14.81 11.61
N VAL A 104 -14.62 -15.20 11.13
CA VAL A 104 -14.20 -15.13 9.73
C VAL A 104 -13.45 -16.43 9.42
N PRO A 105 -13.65 -17.04 8.24
CA PRO A 105 -12.91 -18.23 7.87
C PRO A 105 -11.43 -17.89 7.58
N TRP A 106 -10.55 -18.86 7.81
CA TRP A 106 -9.10 -18.62 7.82
C TRP A 106 -8.55 -18.16 6.48
N ASP A 107 -9.06 -18.69 5.38
CA ASP A 107 -8.74 -18.30 4.00
C ASP A 107 -9.03 -16.81 3.74
N ALA A 108 -10.23 -16.33 4.10
CA ALA A 108 -10.58 -14.92 4.00
C ALA A 108 -9.73 -14.04 4.94
N GLY A 109 -9.45 -14.54 6.15
CA GLY A 109 -8.55 -13.88 7.10
C GLY A 109 -7.13 -13.70 6.55
N PHE A 110 -6.56 -14.73 5.92
CA PHE A 110 -5.23 -14.65 5.31
C PHE A 110 -5.20 -13.69 4.12
N ALA A 111 -6.20 -13.75 3.23
CA ALA A 111 -6.32 -12.85 2.09
C ALA A 111 -6.43 -11.37 2.55
N ALA A 112 -7.27 -11.12 3.55
CA ALA A 112 -7.40 -9.81 4.16
C ALA A 112 -6.09 -9.35 4.79
N PHE A 113 -5.44 -10.19 5.60
CA PHE A 113 -4.20 -9.83 6.29
C PHE A 113 -3.08 -9.42 5.32
N GLY A 114 -2.87 -10.18 4.24
CA GLY A 114 -1.88 -9.83 3.22
C GLY A 114 -2.14 -8.46 2.60
N CYS A 115 -3.41 -8.16 2.30
CA CYS A 115 -3.79 -6.85 1.77
C CYS A 115 -3.65 -5.72 2.79
N LEU A 116 -3.99 -5.97 4.07
CA LEU A 116 -3.86 -5.00 5.15
C LEU A 116 -2.40 -4.61 5.40
N MET A 117 -1.45 -5.56 5.30
CA MET A 117 -0.01 -5.26 5.38
C MET A 117 0.45 -4.32 4.26
N GLY A 118 0.03 -4.60 3.02
CA GLY A 118 0.33 -3.74 1.88
C GLY A 118 -0.29 -2.35 2.04
N ALA A 119 -1.56 -2.29 2.43
CA ALA A 119 -2.28 -1.04 2.69
C ALA A 119 -1.61 -0.21 3.79
N ALA A 120 -1.18 -0.85 4.88
CA ALA A 120 -0.51 -0.18 6.00
C ALA A 120 0.71 0.61 5.52
N PHE A 121 1.64 -0.03 4.81
CA PHE A 121 2.82 0.66 4.31
C PHE A 121 2.47 1.76 3.29
N LEU A 122 1.67 1.44 2.28
CA LEU A 122 1.36 2.36 1.18
C LEU A 122 0.62 3.61 1.67
N LEU A 123 -0.36 3.45 2.54
CA LEU A 123 -1.14 4.56 3.08
C LEU A 123 -0.34 5.39 4.09
N LEU A 124 0.51 4.76 4.92
CA LEU A 124 1.41 5.49 5.80
C LEU A 124 2.46 6.28 5.01
N PHE A 125 3.01 5.71 3.93
CA PHE A 125 3.90 6.42 3.03
C PHE A 125 3.22 7.68 2.48
N VAL A 126 2.02 7.52 1.90
CA VAL A 126 1.23 8.64 1.35
C VAL A 126 0.92 9.69 2.41
N TRP A 127 0.50 9.27 3.60
CA TRP A 127 0.21 10.16 4.71
C TRP A 127 1.43 10.99 5.13
N HIS A 128 2.59 10.35 5.29
CA HIS A 128 3.82 11.03 5.68
C HIS A 128 4.35 11.95 4.59
N ASP A 129 4.27 11.54 3.31
CA ASP A 129 4.67 12.39 2.18
C ASP A 129 3.78 13.64 2.11
N LEU A 130 2.45 13.50 2.23
CA LEU A 130 1.53 14.63 2.24
C LEU A 130 1.72 15.57 3.43
N ARG A 131 2.13 15.04 4.60
CA ARG A 131 2.36 15.83 5.81
C ARG A 131 3.67 16.61 5.79
N MET A 132 4.66 16.16 5.02
CA MET A 132 6.00 16.78 4.96
C MET A 132 6.20 17.66 3.72
N ARG A 133 5.17 17.81 2.88
CA ARG A 133 5.08 18.83 1.83
C ARG A 133 4.67 20.17 2.41
#